data_AF-A0A0S2DJZ6-F1
#
_entry.id   AF-A0A0S2DJZ6-F1
#
_cell.length_a   1.000
_cell.length_b   1.000
_cell.length_c   1.000
_cell.angle_alpha   90.00
_cell.angle_beta   90.00
_cell.angle_gamma   90.00
#
_symmetry.space_group_name_H-M   'P 1'
#
loop_
_entity.id
_entity.type
_entity.pdbx_description
1 polymer ?
#
loop_
_entity_poly.entity_id
_entity_poly.type
_entity_poly.pdbx_seq_one_letter_code
_entity_poly.pdbx_strand_id
1 'polypeptide(L)'
;MRGGPIGWLLVAHFVGALLSLISIEPGCCLFVPEEPDHDRVWRWLLLFWLALAAFSLVRHWPMWSWRSPAWMALLAPWVLAFLLAAFSWPYVYAANALAGSDAVRFDGVAIDRWEEDGRSPTYGVYLRDARSGAVVSLRIDRHEYAALRTGDRAVCDYRRGRLGFYFRWRLGAPQACRFERS
;
A
#
# COMPACT_ATOMS: atom_id res chain seq x y z
N MET A 1 3.03 -19.44 25.88
CA MET A 1 3.23 -19.81 24.46
C MET A 1 4.72 -19.94 24.19
N ARG A 2 5.26 -21.17 24.12
CA ARG A 2 6.65 -21.38 23.70
C ARG A 2 6.69 -21.26 22.18
N GLY A 3 6.99 -20.08 21.66
CA GLY A 3 7.13 -19.86 20.22
C GLY A 3 8.34 -20.63 19.71
N GLY A 4 8.11 -21.70 18.94
CA GLY A 4 9.16 -22.30 18.12
C GLY A 4 9.68 -21.29 17.09
N PRO A 5 10.79 -21.60 16.39
CA PRO A 5 11.43 -20.68 15.44
C PRO A 5 10.46 -20.13 14.38
N ILE A 6 9.49 -20.95 13.95
CA ILE A 6 8.44 -20.55 12.99
C ILE A 6 7.52 -19.45 13.56
N GLY A 7 7.18 -19.53 14.85
CA GLY A 7 6.35 -18.51 15.50
C GLY A 7 7.02 -17.15 15.53
N TRP A 8 8.34 -17.12 15.80
CA TRP A 8 9.12 -15.88 15.76
C TRP A 8 9.23 -15.28 14.37
N LEU A 9 9.39 -16.11 13.33
CA LEU A 9 9.41 -15.64 11.93
C LEU A 9 8.08 -14.99 11.54
N LEU A 10 6.94 -15.58 11.93
CA LEU A 10 5.63 -15.00 11.68
C LEU A 10 5.47 -13.66 12.39
N VAL A 11 5.84 -13.57 13.68
CA VAL A 11 5.81 -12.30 14.42
C VAL A 11 6.70 -11.26 13.75
N ALA A 12 7.92 -11.62 13.35
CA ALA A 12 8.83 -10.72 12.66
C ALA A 12 8.26 -10.23 11.33
N HIS A 13 7.53 -11.08 10.58
CA HIS A 13 6.83 -10.68 9.36
C HIS A 13 5.74 -9.65 9.63
N PHE A 14 4.88 -9.87 10.64
CA PHE A 14 3.85 -8.88 10.99
C PHE A 14 4.45 -7.57 11.48
N VAL A 15 5.50 -7.62 12.31
CA VAL A 15 6.19 -6.43 12.80
C VAL A 15 6.87 -5.67 11.67
N GLY A 16 7.57 -6.36 10.76
CA GLY A 16 8.23 -5.70 9.63
C GLY A 16 7.24 -5.09 8.63
N ALA A 17 6.07 -5.70 8.44
CA ALA A 17 4.99 -5.12 7.64
C ALA A 17 4.46 -3.83 8.28
N LEU A 18 4.24 -3.81 9.59
CA LEU A 18 3.85 -2.62 10.34
C LEU A 18 4.90 -1.52 10.25
N LEU A 19 6.18 -1.86 10.41
CA LEU A 19 7.29 -0.91 10.27
C LEU A 19 7.35 -0.31 8.85
N SER A 20 7.06 -1.12 7.83
CA SER A 20 6.96 -0.65 6.44
C SER A 20 5.83 0.36 6.28
N LEU A 21 4.64 0.11 6.87
CA LEU A 21 3.50 1.03 6.84
C LEU A 21 3.71 2.33 7.64
N ILE A 22 4.54 2.27 8.68
CA ILE A 22 4.92 3.47 9.44
C ILE A 22 5.90 4.33 8.65
N SER A 23 6.79 3.69 7.88
CA SER A 23 7.85 4.39 7.14
C SER A 23 7.40 4.90 5.77
N ILE A 24 6.53 4.14 5.11
CA ILE A 24 6.07 4.39 3.74
C ILE A 24 4.55 4.48 3.75
N GLU A 25 4.01 5.51 3.10
CA GLU A 25 2.58 5.64 2.88
C GLU A 25 2.20 4.96 1.55
N PRO A 26 1.69 3.72 1.57
CA PRO A 26 1.17 3.09 0.35
C PRO A 26 -0.09 3.82 -0.11
N GLY A 27 -0.28 3.95 -1.44
CA GLY A 27 -1.48 4.56 -2.00
C GLY A 27 -1.62 6.06 -1.74
N CYS A 28 -0.52 6.79 -1.52
CA CYS A 28 -0.54 8.26 -1.43
C CYS A 28 -0.97 8.94 -2.74
N CYS A 29 -0.90 8.21 -3.85
CA CYS A 29 -1.37 8.62 -5.16
C CYS A 29 -2.33 7.52 -5.62
N LEU A 30 -3.57 7.88 -5.95
CA LEU A 30 -4.50 6.96 -6.60
C LEU A 30 -4.47 7.33 -8.08
N PHE A 31 -3.63 6.63 -8.84
CA PHE A 31 -3.38 6.97 -10.24
C PHE A 31 -4.00 5.96 -11.21
N VAL A 32 -4.57 6.49 -12.30
CA VAL A 32 -4.89 5.79 -13.56
C VAL A 32 -4.14 6.56 -14.66
N PRO A 33 -3.31 5.96 -15.55
CA PRO A 33 -3.31 4.58 -16.04
C PRO A 33 -1.96 3.81 -15.97
N GLU A 34 -0.89 4.39 -15.42
CA GLU A 34 0.47 3.78 -15.46
C GLU A 34 0.89 2.99 -14.21
N GLU A 35 0.12 3.04 -13.13
CA GLU A 35 0.43 2.22 -11.94
C GLU A 35 0.18 0.73 -12.24
N PRO A 36 1.01 -0.18 -11.70
CA PRO A 36 0.69 -1.59 -11.71
C PRO A 36 -0.66 -1.79 -10.99
N ASP A 37 -1.61 -2.42 -11.67
CA ASP A 37 -2.95 -2.72 -11.16
C ASP A 37 -2.88 -3.34 -9.76
N HIS A 38 -3.34 -2.59 -8.74
CA HIS A 38 -3.26 -3.02 -7.34
C HIS A 38 -3.98 -4.36 -7.12
N ASP A 39 -5.11 -4.56 -7.81
CA ASP A 39 -5.86 -5.81 -7.75
C ASP A 39 -5.07 -6.96 -8.35
N ARG A 40 -4.25 -6.71 -9.36
CA ARG A 40 -3.37 -7.72 -9.96
C ARG A 40 -2.27 -8.13 -9.00
N VAL A 41 -1.59 -7.17 -8.38
CA VAL A 41 -0.51 -7.46 -7.42
C VAL A 41 -1.06 -8.17 -6.19
N TRP A 42 -2.24 -7.75 -5.72
CA TRP A 42 -2.96 -8.42 -4.65
C TRP A 42 -3.28 -9.88 -5.00
N ARG A 43 -3.84 -10.11 -6.19
CA ARG A 43 -4.13 -11.46 -6.69
C ARG A 43 -2.87 -12.32 -6.77
N TRP A 44 -1.74 -11.78 -7.23
CA TRP A 44 -0.47 -12.52 -7.30
C TRP A 44 0.04 -12.93 -5.91
N LEU A 45 0.04 -12.00 -4.95
CA LEU A 45 0.43 -12.30 -3.57
C LEU A 45 -0.49 -13.36 -2.96
N LEU A 46 -1.80 -13.20 -3.13
CA LEU A 46 -2.78 -14.13 -2.61
C LEU A 46 -2.60 -15.53 -3.23
N LEU A 47 -2.46 -15.63 -4.56
CA LEU A 47 -2.25 -16.90 -5.25
C LEU A 47 -0.98 -17.61 -4.76
N PHE A 48 0.12 -16.88 -4.57
CA PHE A 48 1.36 -17.44 -4.02
C PHE A 48 1.13 -18.06 -2.64
N TRP A 49 0.50 -17.34 -1.72
CA TRP A 49 0.24 -17.84 -0.37
C TRP A 49 -0.80 -18.96 -0.32
N LEU A 50 -1.84 -18.89 -1.16
CA LEU A 50 -2.83 -19.96 -1.30
C LEU A 50 -2.20 -21.25 -1.84
N ALA A 51 -1.29 -21.15 -2.81
CA ALA A 51 -0.55 -22.31 -3.32
C ALA A 51 0.32 -22.95 -2.22
N LEU A 52 1.00 -22.13 -1.42
CA LEU A 52 1.79 -22.62 -0.29
C LEU A 52 0.92 -23.26 0.79
N ALA A 53 -0.25 -22.68 1.08
CA ALA A 53 -1.22 -23.25 2.02
C ALA A 53 -1.79 -24.58 1.53
N ALA A 54 -2.14 -24.69 0.24
CA ALA A 54 -2.60 -25.93 -0.37
C ALA A 54 -1.52 -27.02 -0.28
N PHE A 55 -0.27 -26.68 -0.63
CA PHE A 55 0.87 -27.59 -0.50
C PHE A 55 1.08 -28.03 0.95
N SER A 56 1.07 -27.10 1.91
CA SER A 56 1.20 -27.39 3.34
C SER A 56 0.08 -28.30 3.83
N LEU A 57 -1.17 -28.05 3.42
CA LEU A 57 -2.32 -28.85 3.79
C LEU A 57 -2.14 -30.28 3.29
N VAL A 58 -1.83 -30.50 2.00
CA VAL A 58 -1.60 -31.83 1.43
C VAL A 58 -0.44 -32.55 2.12
N ARG A 59 0.67 -31.85 2.35
CA ARG A 59 1.89 -32.44 2.92
C ARG A 59 1.77 -32.83 4.38
N HIS A 60 0.99 -32.07 5.17
CA HIS A 60 0.88 -32.21 6.62
C HIS A 60 -0.49 -32.73 7.09
N TRP A 61 -1.42 -33.01 6.18
CA TRP A 61 -2.77 -33.49 6.48
C TRP A 61 -2.83 -34.62 7.52
N PRO A 62 -2.06 -35.72 7.39
CA PRO A 62 -2.15 -36.84 8.33
C PRO A 62 -1.78 -36.46 9.77
N MET A 63 -0.89 -35.47 9.93
CA MET A 63 -0.46 -35.00 11.24
C MET A 63 -1.49 -34.06 11.86
N TRP A 64 -2.13 -33.22 11.04
CA TRP A 64 -3.09 -32.22 11.51
C TRP A 64 -4.47 -32.80 11.78
N SER A 65 -4.93 -33.73 10.96
CA SER A 65 -6.20 -34.43 11.16
C SER A 65 -6.24 -35.23 12.47
N TRP A 66 -5.08 -35.59 13.00
CA TRP A 66 -4.96 -36.36 14.25
C TRP A 66 -4.87 -35.50 15.51
N ARG A 67 -4.42 -34.25 15.39
CA ARG A 67 -4.21 -33.33 16.54
C ARG A 67 -5.28 -32.26 16.70
N SER A 68 -6.06 -32.02 15.66
CA SER A 68 -7.02 -30.91 15.61
C SER A 68 -8.36 -31.36 15.01
N PRO A 69 -9.47 -30.66 15.33
CA PRO A 69 -10.73 -30.85 14.62
C PRO A 69 -10.53 -30.65 13.12
N ALA A 70 -11.12 -31.54 12.30
CA ALA A 70 -10.92 -31.54 10.84
C ALA A 70 -11.24 -30.19 10.18
N TRP A 71 -12.26 -29.48 10.67
CA TRP A 71 -12.62 -28.16 10.15
C TRP A 71 -11.55 -27.09 10.43
N MET A 72 -10.89 -27.11 11.59
CA MET A 72 -9.79 -26.19 11.90
C MET A 72 -8.56 -26.52 11.04
N ALA A 73 -8.24 -27.81 10.91
CA ALA A 73 -7.14 -28.26 10.07
C ALA A 73 -7.33 -27.86 8.60
N LEU A 74 -8.57 -27.80 8.13
CA LEU A 74 -8.92 -27.37 6.78
C LEU A 74 -8.89 -25.85 6.64
N LEU A 75 -9.47 -25.08 7.56
CA LEU A 75 -9.64 -23.63 7.42
C LEU A 75 -8.39 -22.81 7.78
N ALA A 76 -7.64 -23.23 8.80
CA ALA A 76 -6.52 -22.44 9.33
C ALA A 76 -5.45 -22.05 8.28
N PRO A 77 -5.05 -22.93 7.33
CA PRO A 77 -4.06 -22.59 6.31
C PRO A 77 -4.54 -21.49 5.37
N TRP A 78 -5.83 -21.50 5.02
CA TRP A 78 -6.41 -20.51 4.11
C TRP A 78 -6.53 -19.14 4.78
N VAL A 79 -6.96 -19.10 6.04
CA VAL A 79 -7.00 -17.87 6.84
C VAL A 79 -5.59 -17.31 7.00
N LEU A 80 -4.61 -18.16 7.33
CA LEU A 80 -3.22 -17.74 7.46
C LEU A 80 -2.66 -17.23 6.12
N ALA A 81 -2.96 -17.87 4.99
CA ALA A 81 -2.55 -17.40 3.67
C ALA A 81 -3.11 -16.02 3.34
N PHE A 82 -4.39 -15.76 3.66
CA PHE A 82 -5.00 -14.46 3.46
C PHE A 82 -4.32 -13.38 4.33
N LEU A 83 -4.05 -13.69 5.59
CA LEU A 83 -3.31 -12.78 6.48
C LEU A 83 -1.89 -12.52 5.98
N LEU A 84 -1.15 -13.55 5.57
CA LEU A 84 0.19 -13.40 5.03
C LEU A 84 0.19 -12.57 3.74
N ALA A 85 -0.79 -12.75 2.86
CA ALA A 85 -0.96 -11.92 1.68
C ALA A 85 -1.20 -10.45 2.05
N ALA A 86 -2.14 -10.19 2.97
CA ALA A 86 -2.47 -8.85 3.46
C ALA A 86 -1.26 -8.11 4.03
N PHE A 87 -0.43 -8.82 4.80
CA PHE A 87 0.78 -8.27 5.41
C PHE A 87 2.03 -8.34 4.51
N SER A 88 1.97 -9.03 3.37
CA SER A 88 3.01 -8.99 2.34
C SER A 88 2.95 -7.72 1.50
N TRP A 89 1.77 -7.11 1.38
CA TRP A 89 1.53 -5.92 0.58
C TRP A 89 2.47 -4.73 0.92
N PRO A 90 2.66 -4.34 2.20
CA PRO A 90 3.60 -3.27 2.57
C PRO A 90 5.04 -3.56 2.16
N TYR A 91 5.45 -4.82 2.13
CA TYR A 91 6.80 -5.20 1.69
C TYR A 91 7.02 -4.98 0.21
N VAL A 92 5.97 -5.09 -0.63
CA VAL A 92 6.06 -4.74 -2.06
C VAL A 92 6.36 -3.26 -2.22
N TYR A 93 5.71 -2.40 -1.44
CA TYR A 93 5.98 -0.96 -1.43
C TYR A 93 7.37 -0.63 -0.88
N ALA A 94 7.80 -1.31 0.18
CA ALA A 94 9.15 -1.18 0.70
C ALA A 94 10.19 -1.59 -0.34
N ALA A 95 10.02 -2.73 -1.00
CA ALA A 95 10.89 -3.18 -2.07
C ALA A 95 10.87 -2.19 -3.26
N ASN A 96 9.69 -1.68 -3.64
CA ASN A 96 9.56 -0.66 -4.68
C ASN A 96 10.36 0.61 -4.34
N ALA A 97 10.26 1.10 -3.10
CA ALA A 97 10.95 2.29 -2.64
C ALA A 97 12.48 2.09 -2.52
N LEU A 98 12.91 0.90 -2.06
CA LEU A 98 14.32 0.57 -1.85
C LEU A 98 15.06 0.18 -3.14
N ALA A 99 14.37 -0.38 -4.14
CA ALA A 99 14.98 -0.82 -5.40
C ALA A 99 15.41 0.32 -6.33
N GLY A 100 15.17 1.58 -5.94
CA GLY A 100 15.46 2.79 -6.68
C GLY A 100 14.26 3.72 -6.68
N SER A 101 14.50 5.03 -6.59
CA SER A 101 13.42 6.03 -6.57
C SER A 101 13.74 7.23 -7.44
N ASP A 102 12.86 7.53 -8.39
CA ASP A 102 12.91 8.74 -9.19
C ASP A 102 11.98 9.80 -8.57
N ALA A 103 12.44 11.05 -8.55
CA ALA A 103 11.60 12.16 -8.15
C ALA A 103 10.59 12.47 -9.27
N VAL A 104 9.31 12.51 -8.92
CA VAL A 104 8.23 12.86 -9.85
C VAL A 104 7.53 14.10 -9.34
N ARG A 105 7.36 15.08 -10.21
CA ARG A 105 6.65 16.33 -9.92
C ARG A 105 5.40 16.40 -10.76
N PHE A 106 4.26 16.58 -10.11
CA PHE A 106 3.01 16.97 -10.75
C PHE A 106 2.82 18.48 -10.56
N ASP A 107 2.59 19.20 -11.64
CA ASP A 107 2.41 20.65 -11.64
C ASP A 107 1.21 20.97 -12.52
N GLY A 108 0.18 21.61 -11.95
CA GLY A 108 -1.04 21.87 -12.69
C GLY A 108 -2.11 22.59 -11.88
N VAL A 109 -3.35 22.53 -12.37
CA VAL A 109 -4.48 23.22 -11.75
C VAL A 109 -5.30 22.24 -10.93
N ALA A 110 -5.59 22.58 -9.68
CA ALA A 110 -6.51 21.83 -8.84
C ALA A 110 -7.92 21.96 -9.40
N ILE A 111 -8.46 20.88 -9.95
CA ILE A 111 -9.79 20.89 -10.58
C ILE A 111 -10.91 20.56 -9.59
N ASP A 112 -10.60 19.82 -8.53
CA ASP A 112 -11.54 19.47 -7.48
C ASP A 112 -10.81 18.92 -6.24
N ARG A 113 -11.51 18.74 -5.12
CA ARG A 113 -10.99 18.19 -3.87
C ARG A 113 -11.93 17.13 -3.32
N TRP A 114 -11.39 16.11 -2.67
CA TRP A 114 -12.17 15.02 -2.10
C TRP A 114 -11.79 14.74 -0.64
N GLU A 115 -12.77 14.29 0.13
CA GLU A 115 -12.59 13.79 1.49
C GLU A 115 -13.28 12.43 1.56
N GLU A 116 -12.62 11.48 2.22
CA GLU A 116 -13.18 10.17 2.53
C GLU A 116 -13.42 10.11 4.04
N ASP A 117 -14.70 10.05 4.42
CA ASP A 117 -15.14 9.98 5.81
C ASP A 117 -14.77 8.64 6.46
N GLY A 118 -14.35 8.69 7.72
CA GLY A 118 -14.05 7.49 8.49
C GLY A 118 -13.47 7.79 9.87
N ARG A 119 -13.02 6.73 10.57
CA ARG A 119 -12.36 6.88 11.88
C ARG A 119 -11.09 7.75 11.81
N SER A 120 -10.44 7.77 10.65
CA SER A 120 -9.35 8.67 10.31
C SER A 120 -9.64 9.21 8.90
N PRO A 121 -10.20 10.43 8.76
CA PRO A 121 -10.56 10.98 7.46
C PRO A 121 -9.32 11.12 6.58
N THR A 122 -9.49 10.87 5.29
CA THR A 122 -8.45 11.04 4.28
C THR A 122 -8.84 12.18 3.34
N TYR A 123 -7.86 13.02 3.01
CA TYR A 123 -8.05 14.20 2.17
C TYR A 123 -7.27 14.06 0.88
N GLY A 124 -7.80 14.62 -0.20
CA GLY A 124 -7.10 14.65 -1.47
C GLY A 124 -7.58 15.72 -2.44
N VAL A 125 -6.85 15.81 -3.54
CA VAL A 125 -7.06 16.77 -4.63
C VAL A 125 -7.05 16.04 -5.96
N TYR A 126 -7.95 16.43 -6.84
CA TYR A 126 -7.87 16.14 -8.26
C TYR A 126 -7.10 17.28 -8.93
N LEU A 127 -5.96 16.96 -9.50
CA LEU A 127 -5.07 17.89 -10.19
C LEU A 127 -5.06 17.56 -11.67
N ARG A 128 -5.25 18.55 -12.54
CA ARG A 128 -4.96 18.39 -13.97
C ARG A 128 -3.50 18.76 -14.20
N ASP A 129 -2.67 17.75 -14.41
CA ASP A 129 -1.23 17.93 -14.65
C ASP A 129 -0.99 18.67 -15.97
N ALA A 130 -0.19 19.72 -15.92
CA ALA A 130 0.08 20.59 -17.07
C ALA A 130 0.98 19.92 -18.11
N ARG A 131 1.79 18.93 -17.71
CA ARG A 131 2.71 18.22 -18.62
C ARG A 131 1.99 17.17 -19.46
N SER A 132 1.18 16.34 -18.81
CA SER A 132 0.49 15.22 -19.46
C SER A 132 -0.95 15.55 -19.87
N GLY A 133 -1.56 16.58 -19.29
CA GLY A 133 -2.99 16.86 -19.41
C GLY A 133 -3.87 15.88 -18.63
N ALA A 134 -3.29 14.87 -17.99
CA ALA A 134 -4.02 13.86 -17.23
C ALA A 134 -4.57 14.44 -15.92
N VAL A 135 -5.71 13.89 -15.48
CA VAL A 135 -6.26 14.18 -14.16
C VAL A 135 -5.68 13.16 -13.17
N VAL A 136 -5.07 13.66 -12.12
CA VAL A 136 -4.36 12.86 -11.12
C VAL A 136 -5.02 13.07 -9.76
N SER A 137 -5.25 11.98 -9.02
CA SER A 137 -5.79 12.04 -7.66
C SER A 137 -4.67 11.88 -6.65
N LEU A 138 -4.47 12.90 -5.82
CA LEU A 138 -3.35 13.01 -4.90
C LEU A 138 -3.87 13.15 -3.49
N ARG A 139 -3.38 12.30 -2.57
CA ARG A 139 -3.64 12.45 -1.15
C ARG A 139 -2.80 13.61 -0.62
N ILE A 140 -3.44 14.47 0.16
CA ILE A 140 -2.83 15.64 0.80
C ILE A 140 -3.14 15.64 2.29
N ASP A 141 -2.38 16.39 3.06
CA ASP A 141 -2.60 16.50 4.49
C ASP A 141 -3.80 17.43 4.79
N ARG A 142 -4.42 17.28 5.97
CA ARG A 142 -5.61 18.06 6.34
C ARG A 142 -5.39 19.58 6.26
N HIS A 143 -4.19 20.04 6.60
CA HIS A 143 -3.82 21.45 6.53
C HIS A 143 -3.76 21.96 5.09
N GLU A 144 -3.22 21.15 4.18
CA GLU A 144 -3.18 21.41 2.74
C GLU A 144 -4.59 21.47 2.17
N TYR A 145 -5.44 20.51 2.53
CA TYR A 145 -6.85 20.46 2.11
C TYR A 145 -7.66 21.68 2.55
N ALA A 146 -7.45 22.16 3.79
CA ALA A 146 -8.11 23.34 4.31
C ALA A 146 -7.67 24.63 3.59
N ALA A 147 -6.42 24.68 3.12
CA ALA A 147 -5.88 25.83 2.39
C ALA A 147 -6.21 25.81 0.89
N LEU A 148 -6.43 24.62 0.33
CA LEU A 148 -6.68 24.37 -1.08
C LEU A 148 -8.02 24.97 -1.57
N ARG A 149 -7.97 25.64 -2.71
CA ARG A 149 -9.15 26.04 -3.49
C ARG A 149 -9.09 25.45 -4.90
N THR A 150 -10.26 25.09 -5.43
CA THR A 150 -10.38 24.75 -6.85
C THR A 150 -9.96 25.94 -7.71
N GLY A 151 -9.12 25.69 -8.71
CA GLY A 151 -8.51 26.71 -9.56
C GLY A 151 -7.09 27.09 -9.15
N ASP A 152 -6.67 26.80 -7.91
CA ASP A 152 -5.29 27.07 -7.48
C ASP A 152 -4.31 26.25 -8.32
N ARG A 153 -3.13 26.82 -8.58
CA ARG A 153 -2.02 26.04 -9.13
C ARG A 153 -1.41 25.23 -8.01
N ALA A 154 -1.29 23.91 -8.19
CA ALA A 154 -0.62 23.04 -7.24
C ALA A 154 0.62 22.40 -7.85
N VAL A 155 1.69 22.37 -7.06
CA VAL A 155 2.92 21.64 -7.36
C VAL A 155 3.14 20.62 -6.26
N CYS A 156 3.10 19.34 -6.62
CA CYS A 156 3.26 18.24 -5.69
C CYS A 156 4.46 17.38 -6.07
N ASP A 157 5.38 17.21 -5.13
CA ASP A 157 6.60 16.40 -5.30
C ASP A 157 6.42 15.02 -4.67
N TYR A 158 6.55 13.97 -5.48
CA TYR A 158 6.42 12.55 -5.10
C TYR A 158 7.65 11.75 -5.54
N ARG A 159 7.63 10.45 -5.21
CA ARG A 159 8.60 9.49 -5.73
C ARG A 159 7.92 8.31 -6.42
N ARG A 160 8.56 7.84 -7.49
CA ARG A 160 8.20 6.60 -8.19
C ARG A 160 9.31 5.59 -7.95
N GLY A 161 8.95 4.41 -7.46
CA GLY A 161 9.90 3.34 -7.24
C GLY A 161 10.13 2.50 -8.50
N ARG A 162 11.10 1.59 -8.45
CA ARG A 162 11.50 0.78 -9.63
C ARG A 162 10.43 -0.21 -10.10
N LEU A 163 9.50 -0.61 -9.23
CA LEU A 163 8.35 -1.44 -9.62
C LEU A 163 7.22 -0.60 -10.24
N GLY A 164 7.39 0.72 -10.34
CA GLY A 164 6.44 1.62 -10.98
C GLY A 164 5.38 2.20 -10.04
N PHE A 165 5.34 1.80 -8.76
CA PHE A 165 4.41 2.37 -7.78
C PHE A 165 4.90 3.73 -7.28
N TYR A 166 3.96 4.65 -7.14
CA TYR A 166 4.20 5.90 -6.45
C TYR A 166 4.16 5.69 -4.93
N PHE A 167 5.01 6.43 -4.22
CA PHE A 167 5.08 6.32 -2.77
C PHE A 167 5.54 7.64 -2.14
N ARG A 168 5.16 7.82 -0.88
CA ARG A 168 5.62 8.91 -0.02
C ARG A 168 6.35 8.34 1.19
N TRP A 169 7.54 8.87 1.47
CA TRP A 169 8.20 8.63 2.75
C TRP A 169 7.48 9.42 3.83
N ARG A 170 7.08 8.75 4.92
CA ARG A 170 6.48 9.42 6.08
C ARG A 170 7.53 10.12 6.95
N LEU A 171 8.77 9.66 6.88
CA LEU A 171 9.89 10.14 7.69
C LEU A 171 10.99 10.71 6.77
N GLY A 172 11.53 11.87 7.12
CA GLY A 172 12.80 12.38 6.56
C GLY A 172 12.73 13.26 5.31
N ALA A 173 11.58 13.40 4.65
CA ALA A 173 11.41 14.40 3.58
C ALA A 173 9.94 14.85 3.49
N PRO A 174 9.62 16.15 3.70
CA PRO A 174 8.28 16.66 3.46
C PRO A 174 8.01 16.66 1.95
N GLN A 175 7.40 15.58 1.48
CA GLN A 175 6.74 15.53 0.18
C GLN A 175 5.37 16.16 0.38
N ALA A 176 5.30 17.46 0.08
CA ALA A 176 4.15 18.31 0.31
C ALA A 176 3.68 18.90 -1.02
N CYS A 177 2.38 19.17 -1.09
CA CYS A 177 1.82 19.96 -2.17
C CYS A 177 1.94 21.44 -1.81
N ARG A 178 2.45 22.24 -2.75
CA ARG A 178 2.48 23.69 -2.64
C ARG A 178 1.39 24.27 -3.52
N PHE A 179 0.57 25.15 -2.95
CA PHE A 179 -0.52 25.81 -3.68
C PHE A 179 -0.17 27.27 -3.88
N GLU A 180 -0.11 27.68 -5.14
CA GLU A 180 0.04 29.07 -5.56
C GLU A 180 -1.34 29.60 -5.95
N ARG A 181 -1.75 30.69 -5.30
CA ARG A 181 -3.01 31.34 -5.62
C ARG A 181 -2.88 32.02 -6.99
N SER A 182 -3.77 31.67 -7.90
CA SER A 182 -3.99 32.39 -9.16
C SER A 182 -4.79 33.66 -8.94
#